data_AF-Q4TAF8-F1
#
_entry.id   AF-Q4TAF8-F1
#
_cell.length_a   1.000
_cell.length_b   1.000
_cell.length_c   1.000
_cell.angle_alpha   90.00
_cell.angle_beta   90.00
_cell.angle_gamma   90.00
#
_symmetry.space_group_name_H-M   'P 1'
#
loop_
_entity.id
_entity.type
_entity.pdbx_description
1 polymer ?
#
loop_
_entity_poly.entity_id
_entity_poly.type
_entity_poly.pdbx_seq_one_letter_code
_entity_poly.pdbx_strand_id
1 'polypeptide(L)'
;QLVRIAKVLGTDELFGYLHKYHIELDTRFKDLLGQQTRKRWEQFIQSENQHLVSPEALDLLDKLLRYDHQQRLTAAEAMQHPYFCEYWLHREVI
;
A
#
# COMPACT_ATOMS: atom_id res chain seq x y z
N GLN A 1 -12.86 -9.21 -3.00
CA GLN A 1 -11.49 -8.69 -2.76
C GLN A 1 -11.48 -7.35 -2.02
N LEU A 2 -12.30 -6.35 -2.43
CA LEU A 2 -12.34 -5.01 -1.83
C LEU A 2 -12.42 -4.97 -0.29
N VAL A 3 -13.30 -5.76 0.32
CA VAL A 3 -13.46 -5.81 1.79
C VAL A 3 -12.15 -6.17 2.51
N ARG A 4 -11.30 -7.03 1.92
CA ARG A 4 -10.01 -7.39 2.53
C ARG A 4 -9.01 -6.24 2.45
N ILE A 5 -9.03 -5.48 1.35
CA ILE A 5 -8.18 -4.30 1.16
C ILE A 5 -8.56 -3.22 2.17
N ALA A 6 -9.86 -2.95 2.33
CA ALA A 6 -10.36 -1.97 3.29
C ALA A 6 -10.10 -2.31 4.76
N LYS A 7 -10.03 -3.60 5.09
CA LYS A 7 -9.59 -4.05 6.42
C LYS A 7 -8.11 -3.75 6.73
N VAL A 8 -7.31 -3.42 5.71
CA VAL A 8 -5.88 -3.10 5.86
C VAL A 8 -5.65 -1.61 5.66
N LEU A 9 -6.09 -1.04 4.54
CA LEU A 9 -5.89 0.37 4.22
C LEU A 9 -6.86 1.32 4.93
N GLY A 10 -7.91 0.78 5.57
CA GLY A 10 -8.97 1.56 6.18
C GLY A 10 -10.04 2.03 5.20
N THR A 11 -11.16 2.50 5.74
CA THR A 11 -12.32 2.96 4.95
C THR A 11 -12.30 4.45 4.67
N ASP A 12 -11.62 5.25 5.49
CA ASP A 12 -11.60 6.72 5.33
C ASP A 12 -10.95 7.13 4.01
N GLU A 13 -9.78 6.56 3.68
CA GLU A 13 -9.12 6.78 2.39
C GLU A 13 -9.92 6.23 1.21
N LEU A 14 -10.65 5.12 1.39
CA LEU A 14 -11.53 4.56 0.37
C LEU A 14 -12.67 5.53 0.04
N PHE A 15 -13.35 6.07 1.06
CA PHE A 15 -14.43 7.04 0.84
C PHE A 15 -13.91 8.36 0.26
N GLY A 16 -12.72 8.82 0.67
CA GLY A 16 -12.04 9.95 0.04
C GLY A 16 -11.78 9.72 -1.45
N TYR A 17 -11.32 8.52 -1.82
CA TYR A 17 -11.12 8.12 -3.22
C TYR A 17 -12.44 8.10 -4.01
N LEU A 18 -13.48 7.46 -3.48
CA LEU A 18 -14.79 7.37 -4.13
C LEU A 18 -15.38 8.77 -4.36
N HIS A 19 -15.26 9.66 -3.38
CA HIS A 19 -15.70 11.04 -3.49
C HIS A 19 -14.92 11.83 -4.55
N LYS A 20 -13.58 11.71 -4.56
CA LYS A 20 -12.70 12.41 -5.51
C LYS A 20 -13.04 12.08 -6.97
N TYR A 21 -13.37 10.82 -7.27
CA TYR A 21 -13.64 10.36 -8.63
C TYR A 21 -15.13 10.18 -8.94
N HIS A 22 -16.03 10.63 -8.05
CA HIS A 22 -17.47 10.48 -8.17
C HIS A 22 -17.92 9.03 -8.47
N ILE A 23 -17.28 8.06 -7.81
CA ILE A 23 -17.57 6.64 -7.98
C ILE A 23 -18.65 6.22 -7.00
N GLU A 24 -19.76 5.67 -7.51
CA GLU A 24 -20.80 5.09 -6.68
C GLU A 24 -20.43 3.68 -6.24
N LEU A 25 -20.33 3.49 -4.93
CA LEU A 25 -20.16 2.16 -4.34
C LEU A 25 -21.53 1.53 -4.09
N ASP A 26 -21.74 0.33 -4.64
CA ASP A 26 -22.93 -0.51 -4.41
C ASP A 26 -23.17 -0.70 -2.91
N THR A 27 -24.43 -0.50 -2.50
CA THR A 27 -24.89 -0.52 -1.10
C THR A 27 -24.52 -1.82 -0.39
N ARG A 28 -24.49 -2.96 -1.10
CA ARG A 28 -24.06 -4.25 -0.55
C ARG A 28 -22.65 -4.19 0.05
N PHE A 29 -21.75 -3.43 -0.59
CA PHE A 29 -20.39 -3.28 -0.09
C PHE A 29 -20.29 -2.28 1.06
N LYS A 30 -21.12 -1.23 1.08
CA LYS A 30 -21.15 -0.27 2.19
C LYS A 30 -21.45 -0.98 3.52
N ASP A 31 -22.45 -1.87 3.51
CA ASP A 31 -22.83 -2.63 4.70
C ASP A 31 -21.75 -3.63 5.14
N LEU A 32 -21.05 -4.24 4.18
CA LEU A 32 -19.97 -5.21 4.43
C LEU A 32 -18.66 -4.59 4.92
N LEU A 33 -18.38 -3.33 4.53
CA LEU A 33 -17.12 -2.66 4.88
C LEU A 33 -17.13 -2.18 6.33
N GLY A 34 -18.27 -1.64 6.79
CA GLY A 34 -18.35 -0.95 8.08
C GLY A 34 -17.30 0.17 8.19
N GLN A 35 -16.92 0.52 9.43
CA GLN A 35 -15.79 1.42 9.68
C GLN A 35 -14.54 0.58 9.95
N GLN A 36 -13.47 0.79 9.17
CA GLN A 36 -12.17 0.12 9.36
C GLN A 36 -11.09 1.17 9.53
N THR A 37 -10.25 1.00 10.55
CA THR A 37 -9.05 1.82 10.74
C THR A 37 -7.90 1.27 9.92
N ARG A 38 -7.05 2.17 9.39
CA ARG A 38 -5.83 1.77 8.69
C ARG A 38 -4.94 0.99 9.64
N LYS A 39 -4.51 -0.19 9.20
CA LYS A 39 -3.56 -1.02 9.93
C LYS A 39 -2.14 -0.58 9.62
N ARG A 40 -1.33 -0.53 10.66
CA ARG A 40 0.11 -0.35 10.58
C ARG A 40 0.76 -1.60 9.98
N TRP A 41 1.69 -1.43 9.04
CA TRP A 41 2.33 -2.58 8.36
C TRP A 41 3.08 -3.48 9.34
N GLU A 42 3.57 -2.91 10.43
CA GLU A 42 4.27 -3.61 11.51
C GLU A 42 3.39 -4.70 12.17
N GLN A 43 2.06 -4.58 12.08
CA GLN A 43 1.13 -5.61 12.57
C GLN A 43 1.16 -6.91 11.77
N PHE A 44 1.74 -6.89 10.57
CA PHE A 44 1.89 -8.08 9.71
C PHE A 44 3.28 -8.73 9.85
N ILE A 45 4.15 -8.18 10.68
CA ILE A 45 5.47 -8.75 10.96
C ILE A 45 5.31 -9.90 11.95
N GLN A 46 5.88 -11.04 11.59
CA GLN A 46 5.92 -12.27 12.36
C GLN A 46 7.38 -12.75 12.42
N SER A 47 7.72 -13.60 13.40
CA SER A 47 9.08 -14.13 13.55
C SER A 47 9.61 -14.82 12.28
N GLU A 48 8.71 -15.41 11.49
CA GLU A 48 9.03 -16.09 10.24
C GLU A 48 9.39 -15.13 9.10
N ASN A 49 8.79 -13.93 9.04
CA ASN A 49 8.99 -13.00 7.92
C ASN A 49 9.84 -11.76 8.27
N GLN A 50 10.17 -11.56 9.56
CA GLN A 50 10.88 -10.39 10.05
C GLN A 50 12.20 -10.14 9.31
N HIS A 51 12.90 -11.20 8.91
CA HIS A 51 14.16 -11.11 8.16
C HIS A 51 14.01 -10.56 6.73
N LEU A 52 12.79 -10.55 6.18
CA LEU A 52 12.46 -9.99 4.86
C LEU A 52 11.95 -8.55 4.95
N VAL A 53 11.66 -8.06 6.16
CA VAL A 53 11.03 -6.76 6.37
C VAL A 53 12.09 -5.74 6.79
N SER A 54 12.29 -4.73 5.95
CA SER A 54 13.04 -3.53 6.27
C SER A 54 12.14 -2.29 6.25
N PRO A 55 12.53 -1.18 6.92
CA PRO A 55 11.79 0.08 6.85
C PRO A 55 11.56 0.56 5.40
N GLU A 56 12.55 0.39 4.53
CA GLU A 56 12.48 0.77 3.12
C GLU A 56 11.51 -0.12 2.33
N ALA A 57 11.42 -1.40 2.69
CA ALA A 57 10.48 -2.35 2.08
C ALA A 57 9.03 -1.95 2.41
N LEU A 58 8.78 -1.59 3.67
CA LEU A 58 7.46 -1.13 4.12
C LEU A 58 7.09 0.21 3.48
N ASP A 59 8.04 1.14 3.36
CA ASP A 59 7.84 2.43 2.72
C ASP A 59 7.51 2.28 1.22
N LEU A 60 8.23 1.41 0.52
CA LEU A 60 7.90 1.07 -0.88
C LEU A 60 6.49 0.48 -1.00
N LEU A 61 6.16 -0.49 -0.15
CA LEU A 61 4.85 -1.14 -0.13
C LEU A 61 3.72 -0.14 0.12
N ASP A 62 3.93 0.78 1.05
CA ASP A 62 2.96 1.83 1.41
C ASP A 62 2.67 2.78 0.25
N LYS A 63 3.70 3.15 -0.52
CA LYS A 63 3.58 4.02 -1.70
C LYS A 63 2.94 3.31 -2.90
N LEU A 64 2.99 1.98 -2.96
CA LEU A 64 2.33 1.18 -4.01
C LEU A 64 0.86 0.89 -3.68
N LEU A 65 0.56 0.54 -2.42
CA LEU A 65 -0.78 0.14 -1.99
C LEU A 65 -1.63 1.35 -1.57
N ARG A 66 -1.97 2.20 -2.54
CA ARG A 66 -2.86 3.36 -2.38
C ARG A 66 -4.19 3.17 -3.10
N TYR A 67 -5.28 3.68 -2.51
CA TYR A 67 -6.58 3.72 -3.18
C TYR A 67 -6.53 4.60 -4.42
N ASP A 68 -6.02 5.82 -4.27
CA ASP A 68 -5.83 6.74 -5.37
C ASP A 68 -4.74 6.23 -6.32
N HIS A 69 -5.17 5.83 -7.51
CA HIS A 69 -4.28 5.27 -8.52
C HIS A 69 -3.25 6.30 -9.00
N GLN A 70 -3.53 7.60 -8.93
CA GLN A 70 -2.58 8.66 -9.28
C GLN A 70 -1.49 8.86 -8.23
N GLN A 71 -1.70 8.39 -7.00
CA GLN A 71 -0.70 8.48 -5.92
C GLN A 71 0.24 7.27 -5.87
N ARG A 72 -0.03 6.24 -6.68
CA ARG A 72 0.85 5.06 -6.72
C ARG A 72 2.11 5.40 -7.49
N LEU A 73 3.24 4.92 -6.98
CA LEU A 73 4.50 5.01 -7.72
C LEU A 73 4.35 4.33 -9.09
N THR A 74 4.84 5.01 -10.11
CA THR A 74 5.10 4.40 -11.41
C THR A 74 6.24 3.39 -11.29
N ALA A 75 6.37 2.49 -12.27
CA ALA A 75 7.47 1.53 -12.30
C ALA A 75 8.84 2.22 -12.27
N ALA A 76 8.99 3.35 -13.00
CA ALA A 76 10.23 4.12 -13.03
C ALA A 76 10.57 4.73 -11.66
N GLU A 77 9.60 5.32 -10.98
CA GLU A 77 9.81 5.88 -9.63
C GLU A 77 10.07 4.78 -8.59
N ALA A 78 9.37 3.64 -8.71
CA ALA A 78 9.59 2.50 -7.83
C ALA A 78 11.01 1.94 -7.96
N MET A 79 11.57 1.87 -9.17
CA MET A 79 12.96 1.42 -9.40
C MET A 79 14.02 2.35 -8.80
N GLN A 80 13.67 3.63 -8.58
CA GLN A 80 14.53 4.63 -7.93
C GLN A 80 14.39 4.64 -6.41
N HIS A 81 13.51 3.81 -5.84
CA HIS A 81 13.28 3.77 -4.41
C HIS A 81 14.53 3.30 -3.63
N PRO A 82 14.82 3.85 -2.43
CA PRO A 82 15.95 3.42 -1.59
C PRO A 82 15.98 1.91 -1.30
N TYR A 83 14.81 1.26 -1.29
CA TYR A 83 14.71 -0.20 -1.18
C TYR A 83 15.53 -0.95 -2.26
N PHE A 84 15.66 -0.38 -3.45
CA PHE A 84 16.46 -0.93 -4.54
C PHE A 84 17.85 -0.28 -4.67
N CYS A 85 18.20 0.74 -3.88
CA CYS A 85 19.50 1.42 -3.96
C CYS A 85 20.70 0.50 -3.73
N GLU A 86 20.57 -0.52 -2.89
CA GLU A 86 21.66 -1.48 -2.63
C GLU A 86 22.07 -2.25 -3.90
N TYR A 87 21.12 -2.47 -4.83
CA TYR A 87 21.40 -3.11 -6.12
C TYR A 87 22.15 -2.21 -7.10
N TRP A 88 22.01 -0.88 -6.99
CA TRP A 88 22.66 0.07 -7.89
C TRP A 88 24.15 0.21 -7.58
N LEU A 89 24.53 0.23 -6.29
CA LEU A 89 25.94 0.27 -5.86
C LEU A 89 26.73 -0.96 -6.31
N HIS A 90 26.10 -2.12 -6.49
CA HIS A 90 26.77 -3.33 -6.96
C HIS A 90 26.93 -3.40 -8.50
N ARG A 91 26.13 -2.64 -9.25
CA ARG A 91 26.15 -2.64 -10.73
C ARG A 91 27.12 -1.64 -11.36
N GLU A 92 27.58 -0.62 -10.63
CA GLU A 92 28.59 0.33 -11.12
C GLU A 92 30.04 -0.11 -10.84
N VAL A 93 30.26 -1.27 -10.21
CA VAL A 93 31.59 -1.79 -9.84
C VAL A 93 32.01 -3.00 -10.70
N ILE A 94 31.31 -3.29 -11.81
CA ILE A 94 31.71 -4.32 -12.80
C ILE A 94 31.80 -3.71 -14.20
#